data_AF-A0A7H9DJH2-F1
#
_entry.id   AF-A0A7H9DJH2-F1
#
_cell.length_a   1.000
_cell.length_b   1.000
_cell.length_c   1.000
_cell.angle_alpha   90.00
_cell.angle_beta   90.00
_cell.angle_gamma   90.00
#
_symmetry.space_group_name_H-M   'P 1'
#
loop_
_entity.id
_entity.type
_entity.pdbx_description
1 polymer ?
#
loop_
_entity_poly.entity_id
_entity_poly.type
_entity_poly.pdbx_seq_one_letter_code
_entity_poly.pdbx_strand_id
1 'polypeptide(L)'
;MARHTHEKLKQIDGMFNMLEQQIIHSKDMAHFRQELFYVNHAHRENYEALLLYYTDSETNPIINAACYIVALPEIFDAIDVFNAPLPFSWVYNEEGLTPEMTKLSVPIQYLVAAALEVTDVQIFKPSGYTMGMNNWNIVQMRIFWQYTALVRQNAQ
;
A
#
# COMPACT_ATOMS: atom_id res chain seq x y z
N MET A 1 4.97 -33.19 38.41
CA MET A 1 5.83 -32.37 37.53
C MET A 1 5.61 -32.62 36.03
N ALA A 2 5.27 -33.84 35.57
CA ALA A 2 5.07 -34.13 34.14
C ALA A 2 3.86 -33.43 33.45
N ARG A 3 2.79 -33.15 34.20
CA ARG A 3 1.55 -32.51 33.68
C ARG A 3 1.79 -31.08 33.18
N HIS A 4 2.64 -30.33 33.88
CA HIS A 4 3.00 -28.95 33.57
C HIS A 4 3.90 -28.84 32.33
N THR A 5 4.68 -29.88 32.02
CA THR A 5 5.53 -29.97 30.82
C THR A 5 4.69 -30.30 29.58
N HIS A 6 3.68 -31.16 29.71
CA HIS A 6 2.77 -31.51 28.62
C HIS A 6 1.87 -30.34 28.18
N GLU A 7 1.41 -29.51 29.11
CA GLU A 7 0.65 -28.30 28.80
C GLU A 7 1.50 -27.24 28.08
N LYS A 8 2.77 -27.08 28.49
CA LYS A 8 3.72 -26.20 27.79
C LYS A 8 4.03 -26.67 26.37
N LEU A 9 4.20 -27.97 26.15
CA LEU A 9 4.40 -28.52 24.81
C LEU A 9 3.19 -28.29 23.90
N LYS A 10 1.96 -28.52 24.40
CA LYS A 10 0.74 -28.20 23.64
C LYS A 10 0.61 -26.71 23.30
N GLN A 11 1.02 -25.81 24.19
CA GLN A 11 1.05 -24.38 23.89
C GLN A 11 2.07 -24.04 22.81
N ILE A 12 3.26 -24.63 22.86
CA ILE A 12 4.31 -24.44 21.84
C ILE A 12 3.84 -24.97 20.48
N ASP A 13 3.24 -26.15 20.43
CA ASP A 13 2.69 -26.72 19.19
C ASP A 13 1.56 -25.85 18.62
N GLY A 14 0.69 -25.31 19.50
CA GLY A 14 -0.35 -24.36 19.11
C GLY A 14 0.22 -23.07 18.51
N MET A 15 1.26 -22.51 19.12
CA MET A 15 1.98 -21.35 18.58
C MET A 15 2.65 -21.66 17.24
N PHE A 16 3.27 -22.84 17.11
CA PHE A 16 3.95 -23.25 15.89
C PHE A 16 2.97 -23.43 14.72
N ASN A 17 1.81 -24.06 14.96
CA ASN A 17 0.76 -24.22 13.96
C ASN A 17 0.21 -22.86 13.48
N MET A 18 0.03 -21.89 14.39
CA MET A 18 -0.39 -20.53 14.00
C MET A 18 0.68 -19.83 13.13
N LEU A 19 1.95 -19.96 13.50
CA LEU A 19 3.08 -19.45 12.71
C LEU A 19 3.16 -20.11 11.33
N GLU A 20 2.97 -21.43 11.25
CA GLU A 20 2.97 -22.16 9.99
C GLU A 20 1.83 -21.71 9.07
N GLN A 21 0.62 -21.54 9.61
CA GLN A 21 -0.51 -20.98 8.86
C GLN A 21 -0.26 -19.55 8.39
N GLN A 22 0.35 -18.69 9.23
CA GLN A 22 0.76 -17.35 8.82
C GLN A 22 1.79 -17.36 7.69
N ILE A 23 2.79 -18.25 7.75
CA ILE A 23 3.81 -18.40 6.70
C ILE A 23 3.19 -18.89 5.39
N ILE A 24 2.27 -19.86 5.45
CA ILE A 24 1.56 -20.36 4.26
C ILE A 24 0.72 -19.23 3.64
N HIS A 25 -0.09 -18.55 4.45
CA HIS A 25 -0.91 -17.43 4.00
C HIS A 25 -0.06 -16.30 3.38
N SER A 26 1.07 -15.96 4.03
CA SER A 26 2.05 -15.00 3.53
C SER A 26 2.58 -15.38 2.14
N LYS A 27 2.91 -16.65 1.91
CA LYS A 27 3.37 -17.15 0.61
C LYS A 27 2.30 -17.07 -0.47
N ASP A 28 1.06 -17.47 -0.16
CA ASP A 28 -0.05 -17.40 -1.11
C ASP A 28 -0.33 -15.95 -1.52
N MET A 29 -0.30 -15.02 -0.55
CA MET A 29 -0.42 -13.59 -0.83
C MET A 29 0.76 -13.06 -1.64
N ALA A 30 1.98 -13.52 -1.38
CA ALA A 30 3.16 -13.14 -2.16
C ALA A 30 3.06 -13.64 -3.62
N HIS A 31 2.51 -14.83 -3.85
CA HIS A 31 2.24 -15.37 -5.19
C HIS A 31 1.18 -14.54 -5.93
N PHE A 32 0.06 -14.22 -5.26
CA PHE A 32 -0.97 -13.33 -5.81
C PHE A 32 -0.40 -11.96 -6.19
N ARG A 33 0.47 -11.40 -5.33
CA ARG A 33 1.13 -10.11 -5.59
C ARG A 33 2.03 -10.13 -6.83
N GLN A 34 2.53 -11.28 -7.28
CA GLN A 34 3.36 -11.36 -8.50
C GLN A 34 2.55 -11.12 -9.78
N GLU A 35 1.24 -11.35 -9.74
CA GLU A 35 0.35 -11.21 -10.89
C GLU A 35 -0.26 -9.81 -11.01
N LEU A 36 -0.04 -8.94 -10.02
CA LEU A 36 -0.49 -7.56 -10.05
C LEU A 36 0.20 -6.79 -11.19
N PHE A 37 -0.47 -5.74 -11.64
CA PHE A 37 0.15 -4.82 -12.58
C PHE A 37 1.25 -4.01 -11.90
N TYR A 38 2.43 -3.94 -12.52
CA TYR A 38 3.50 -3.02 -12.15
C TYR A 38 4.02 -2.27 -13.37
N VAL A 39 4.43 -1.02 -13.21
CA VAL A 39 5.01 -0.24 -14.31
C VAL A 39 6.36 -0.80 -14.77
N ASN A 40 7.14 -1.35 -13.83
CA ASN A 40 8.43 -1.99 -14.06
C ASN A 40 8.82 -2.87 -12.86
N HIS A 41 10.00 -3.48 -12.92
CA HIS A 41 10.53 -4.31 -11.83
C HIS A 41 10.75 -3.53 -10.53
N ALA A 42 11.29 -2.30 -10.63
CA ALA A 42 11.56 -1.45 -9.48
C ALA A 42 10.29 -1.14 -8.68
N HIS A 43 9.17 -0.89 -9.37
CA HIS A 43 7.88 -0.68 -8.72
C HIS A 43 7.48 -1.87 -7.83
N ARG A 44 7.72 -3.10 -8.29
CA ARG A 44 7.43 -4.30 -7.51
C ARG A 44 8.34 -4.44 -6.30
N GLU A 45 9.65 -4.21 -6.47
CA GLU A 45 10.62 -4.29 -5.38
C GLU A 45 10.33 -3.26 -4.28
N ASN A 46 10.06 -2.02 -4.70
CA ASN A 46 9.68 -0.93 -3.80
C ASN A 46 8.40 -1.28 -3.05
N TYR A 47 7.41 -1.87 -3.73
CA TYR A 47 6.15 -2.26 -3.12
C TYR A 47 6.33 -3.31 -2.03
N GLU A 48 7.07 -4.39 -2.30
CA GLU A 48 7.35 -5.41 -1.27
C GLU A 48 8.15 -4.83 -0.10
N ALA A 49 9.08 -3.90 -0.35
CA ALA A 49 9.82 -3.21 0.71
C ALA A 49 8.89 -2.35 1.59
N LEU A 50 7.93 -1.64 0.99
CA LEU A 50 6.97 -0.81 1.74
C LEU A 50 5.97 -1.65 2.53
N LEU A 51 5.55 -2.81 2.03
CA LEU A 51 4.70 -3.73 2.78
C LEU A 51 5.39 -4.23 4.07
N LEU A 52 6.70 -4.51 4.00
CA LEU A 52 7.49 -4.90 5.16
C LEU A 52 7.67 -3.75 6.16
N TYR A 53 7.79 -2.52 5.68
CA TYR A 53 7.94 -1.34 6.53
C TYR A 53 6.63 -0.95 7.23
N TYR A 54 5.53 -0.89 6.47
CA TYR A 54 4.20 -0.61 7.00
C TYR A 54 3.49 -1.92 7.36
N THR A 55 3.78 -2.47 8.55
CA THR A 55 3.22 -3.75 9.03
C THR A 55 1.69 -3.81 9.01
N ASP A 56 1.03 -2.66 9.18
CA ASP A 56 -0.42 -2.56 9.13
C ASP A 56 -1.02 -2.90 7.75
N SER A 57 -0.19 -2.92 6.70
CA SER A 57 -0.59 -3.30 5.34
C SER A 57 -1.07 -4.75 5.22
N GLU A 58 -0.72 -5.63 6.15
CA GLU A 58 -1.19 -7.02 6.17
C GLU A 58 -2.69 -7.12 6.47
N THR A 59 -3.20 -6.21 7.30
CA THR A 59 -4.58 -6.26 7.80
C THR A 59 -5.45 -5.14 7.26
N ASN A 60 -4.84 -4.04 6.80
CA ASN A 60 -5.53 -2.87 6.29
C ASN A 60 -5.35 -2.72 4.77
N PRO A 61 -6.39 -3.01 3.96
CA PRO A 61 -6.37 -2.86 2.50
C PRO A 61 -6.02 -1.44 2.02
N ILE A 62 -6.36 -0.42 2.80
CA ILE A 62 -6.10 0.98 2.45
C ILE A 62 -4.60 1.26 2.55
N ILE A 63 -3.95 0.81 3.63
CA ILE A 63 -2.49 0.98 3.81
C ILE A 63 -1.74 0.14 2.78
N ASN A 64 -2.22 -1.08 2.51
CA ASN A 64 -1.69 -1.94 1.46
C ASN A 64 -1.71 -1.24 0.08
N ALA A 65 -2.88 -0.73 -0.31
CA ALA A 65 -3.04 -0.02 -1.57
C ALA A 65 -2.25 1.31 -1.60
N ALA A 66 -2.12 2.00 -0.46
CA ALA A 66 -1.28 3.19 -0.34
C ALA A 66 0.19 2.87 -0.59
N CYS A 67 0.70 1.75 -0.04
CA CYS A 67 2.05 1.27 -0.31
C CYS A 67 2.27 1.03 -1.81
N TYR A 68 1.27 0.50 -2.52
CA TYR A 68 1.34 0.28 -3.97
C TYR A 68 1.48 1.60 -4.75
N ILE A 69 0.77 2.67 -4.37
CA ILE A 69 0.94 3.98 -5.02
C ILE A 69 2.31 4.58 -4.70
N VAL A 70 2.70 4.57 -3.43
CA VAL A 70 3.97 5.16 -2.97
C VAL A 70 5.19 4.42 -3.54
N ALA A 71 5.03 3.13 -3.88
CA ALA A 71 6.07 2.32 -4.52
C ALA A 71 6.44 2.78 -5.94
N LEU A 72 5.60 3.59 -6.60
CA LEU A 72 5.89 4.09 -7.93
C LEU A 72 7.27 4.77 -7.92
N PRO A 73 8.20 4.40 -8.82
CA PRO A 73 9.58 4.90 -8.77
C PRO A 73 9.68 6.43 -8.73
N GLU A 74 8.80 7.12 -9.46
CA GLU A 74 8.73 8.59 -9.46
C GLU A 74 8.43 9.19 -8.07
N ILE A 75 7.64 8.49 -7.24
CA ILE A 75 7.34 8.89 -5.87
C ILE A 75 8.45 8.41 -4.94
N PHE A 76 8.79 7.12 -5.03
CA PHE A 76 9.74 6.45 -4.14
C PHE A 76 11.13 7.09 -4.17
N ASP A 77 11.60 7.53 -5.34
CA ASP A 77 12.91 8.18 -5.48
C ASP A 77 12.88 9.67 -5.09
N ALA A 78 11.70 10.28 -5.10
CA ALA A 78 11.53 11.71 -4.83
C ALA A 78 11.33 12.03 -3.33
N ILE A 79 10.90 11.05 -2.54
CA ILE A 79 10.46 11.23 -1.16
C ILE A 79 11.13 10.21 -0.24
N ASP A 80 11.50 10.66 0.95
CA ASP A 80 11.96 9.78 2.02
C ASP A 80 10.78 9.08 2.71
N VAL A 81 10.29 8.03 2.07
CA VAL A 81 9.11 7.25 2.48
C VAL A 81 9.31 6.47 3.78
N PHE A 82 10.55 6.24 4.21
CA PHE A 82 10.89 5.51 5.44
C PHE A 82 11.01 6.41 6.67
N ASN A 83 10.94 7.73 6.50
CA ASN A 83 10.83 8.68 7.62
C ASN A 83 9.38 9.08 7.91
N ALA A 84 8.43 8.67 7.06
CA ALA A 84 7.02 8.97 7.20
C ALA A 84 6.32 7.96 8.14
N PRO A 85 5.54 8.42 9.14
CA PRO A 85 4.76 7.52 10.00
C PRO A 85 3.56 6.88 9.26
N LEU A 86 3.04 7.55 8.23
CA LEU A 86 1.96 7.06 7.37
C LEU A 86 2.32 7.24 5.90
N PRO A 87 1.87 6.34 4.99
CA PRO A 87 2.25 6.35 3.57
C PRO A 87 2.05 7.70 2.85
N PHE A 88 1.04 8.49 3.23
CA PHE A 88 0.73 9.79 2.61
C PHE A 88 0.94 11.00 3.54
N SER A 89 1.60 10.83 4.68
CA SER A 89 1.84 11.94 5.63
C SER A 89 2.71 13.07 5.04
N TRP A 90 3.45 12.80 3.98
CA TRP A 90 4.26 13.78 3.26
C TRP A 90 3.48 14.60 2.23
N VAL A 91 2.19 14.33 1.96
CA VAL A 91 1.44 14.92 0.83
C VAL A 91 0.96 16.35 1.13
N TYR A 92 0.50 16.61 2.34
CA TYR A 92 -0.05 17.91 2.74
C TYR A 92 0.27 18.23 4.21
N ASN A 93 0.28 19.51 4.54
CA ASN A 93 0.48 20.06 5.88
C ASN A 93 -0.55 21.17 6.15
N GLU A 94 -0.39 21.92 7.24
CA GLU A 94 -1.29 23.03 7.62
C GLU A 94 -1.34 24.17 6.59
N GLU A 95 -0.29 24.33 5.77
CA GLU A 95 -0.18 25.38 4.74
C GLU A 95 -0.70 24.92 3.37
N GLY A 96 -1.03 23.64 3.22
CA GLY A 96 -1.53 23.05 1.97
C GLY A 96 -0.65 21.91 1.46
N LEU A 97 -0.43 21.85 0.15
CA LEU A 97 0.39 20.79 -0.47
C LEU A 97 1.87 21.01 -0.16
N THR A 98 2.57 19.93 0.13
CA THR A 98 4.00 19.99 0.41
C THR A 98 4.83 20.20 -0.88
N PRO A 99 6.08 20.70 -0.75
CA PRO A 99 7.02 20.77 -1.88
C PRO A 99 7.26 19.43 -2.56
N GLU A 100 7.22 18.33 -1.80
CA GLU A 100 7.38 16.97 -2.29
C GLU A 100 6.25 16.60 -3.26
N MET A 101 5.01 16.86 -2.87
CA MET A 101 3.83 16.59 -3.71
C MET A 101 3.83 17.45 -4.98
N THR A 102 4.22 18.72 -4.88
CA THR A 102 4.22 19.64 -6.03
C THR A 102 5.31 19.35 -7.07
N LYS A 103 6.38 18.63 -6.69
CA LYS A 103 7.46 18.20 -7.60
C LYS A 103 7.06 17.01 -8.48
N LEU A 104 6.08 16.22 -8.07
CA LEU A 104 5.60 15.06 -8.83
C LEU A 104 4.92 15.50 -10.13
N SER A 105 4.89 14.65 -11.14
CA SER A 105 4.12 14.93 -12.34
C SER A 105 2.63 15.05 -12.04
N VAL A 106 1.96 15.96 -12.76
CA VAL A 106 0.53 16.27 -12.57
C VAL A 106 -0.37 15.02 -12.57
N PRO A 107 -0.21 14.03 -13.47
CA PRO A 107 -1.03 12.83 -13.44
C PRO A 107 -0.81 11.96 -12.18
N ILE A 108 0.41 11.95 -11.64
CA ILE A 108 0.75 11.22 -10.41
C ILE A 108 0.18 11.95 -9.19
N GLN A 109 0.20 13.29 -9.19
CA GLN A 109 -0.49 14.07 -8.17
C GLN A 109 -1.99 13.72 -8.10
N TYR A 110 -2.64 13.52 -9.25
CA TYR A 110 -4.03 13.08 -9.28
C TYR A 110 -4.21 11.67 -8.72
N LEU A 111 -3.27 10.75 -8.95
CA LEU A 111 -3.33 9.38 -8.40
C LEU A 111 -3.23 9.40 -6.88
N VAL A 112 -2.28 10.18 -6.33
CA VAL A 112 -2.11 10.34 -4.88
C VAL A 112 -3.36 11.01 -4.27
N ALA A 113 -3.90 12.04 -4.92
CA ALA A 113 -5.13 12.68 -4.47
C ALA A 113 -6.34 11.74 -4.49
N ALA A 114 -6.50 10.96 -5.56
CA ALA A 114 -7.56 9.96 -5.65
C ALA A 114 -7.42 8.86 -4.60
N ALA A 115 -6.18 8.50 -4.21
CA ALA A 115 -5.93 7.56 -3.13
C ALA A 115 -6.31 8.13 -1.75
N LEU A 116 -6.06 9.42 -1.51
CA LEU A 116 -6.51 10.11 -0.30
C LEU A 116 -8.04 10.26 -0.24
N GLU A 117 -8.69 10.44 -1.39
CA GLU A 117 -10.16 10.50 -1.49
C GLU A 117 -10.85 9.22 -1.02
N VAL A 118 -10.20 8.05 -1.11
CA VAL A 118 -10.72 6.79 -0.54
C VAL A 118 -10.85 6.85 0.99
N THR A 119 -10.00 7.66 1.62
CA THR A 119 -10.03 7.92 3.07
C THR A 119 -10.86 9.15 3.45
N ASP A 120 -11.69 9.66 2.53
CA ASP A 120 -12.51 10.87 2.69
C ASP A 120 -11.68 12.17 2.89
N VAL A 121 -10.42 12.16 2.44
CA VAL A 121 -9.53 13.33 2.48
C VAL A 121 -9.48 13.97 1.09
N GLN A 122 -10.07 15.16 0.95
CA GLN A 122 -10.08 15.90 -0.31
C GLN A 122 -9.04 17.03 -0.29
N ILE A 123 -8.01 16.90 -1.12
CA ILE A 123 -6.94 17.90 -1.26
C ILE A 123 -7.08 18.80 -2.50
N PHE A 124 -7.90 18.40 -3.48
CA PHE A 124 -8.11 19.15 -4.72
C PHE A 124 -9.59 19.46 -4.97
N LYS A 125 -9.85 20.56 -5.67
CA LYS A 125 -11.16 20.93 -6.22
C LYS A 125 -10.98 21.53 -7.62
N PRO A 126 -11.40 20.86 -8.72
CA PRO A 126 -12.07 19.54 -8.79
C PRO A 126 -11.24 18.39 -8.21
N SER A 127 -11.90 17.29 -7.82
CA SER A 127 -11.24 16.17 -7.13
C SER A 127 -10.16 15.50 -7.98
N GLY A 128 -9.16 14.90 -7.33
CA GLY A 128 -8.10 14.11 -7.96
C GLY A 128 -8.66 12.99 -8.83
N TYR A 129 -9.71 12.29 -8.40
CA TYR A 129 -10.40 11.31 -9.24
C TYR A 129 -10.98 11.94 -10.52
N THR A 130 -11.68 13.08 -10.38
CA THR A 130 -12.31 13.77 -11.53
C THR A 130 -11.26 14.28 -12.51
N MET A 131 -10.18 14.87 -12.00
CA MET A 131 -9.06 15.34 -12.81
C MET A 131 -8.34 14.17 -13.48
N GLY A 132 -8.14 13.07 -12.74
CA GLY A 132 -7.52 11.83 -13.23
C GLY A 132 -8.30 11.20 -14.38
N MET A 133 -9.59 10.96 -14.22
CA MET A 133 -10.43 10.32 -15.24
C MET A 133 -10.45 11.06 -16.58
N ASN A 134 -10.24 12.37 -16.58
CA ASN A 134 -10.19 13.19 -17.80
C ASN A 134 -8.80 13.29 -18.43
N ASN A 135 -7.73 12.93 -17.71
CA ASN A 135 -6.35 13.22 -18.12
C ASN A 135 -5.40 12.01 -18.06
N TRP A 136 -5.79 10.90 -17.42
CA TRP A 136 -4.93 9.72 -17.29
C TRP A 136 -4.78 8.97 -18.61
N ASN A 137 -3.53 8.61 -18.92
CA ASN A 137 -3.23 7.66 -19.98
C ASN A 137 -3.48 6.22 -19.53
N ILE A 138 -3.34 5.27 -20.46
CA ILE A 138 -3.61 3.84 -20.21
C ILE A 138 -2.76 3.28 -19.05
N VAL A 139 -1.50 3.71 -18.91
CA VAL A 139 -0.63 3.23 -17.84
C VAL A 139 -1.15 3.70 -16.48
N GLN A 140 -1.50 4.98 -16.36
CA GLN A 140 -2.06 5.57 -15.14
C GLN A 140 -3.42 4.95 -14.79
N MET A 141 -4.26 4.67 -15.79
CA MET A 141 -5.52 3.95 -15.60
C MET A 141 -5.28 2.53 -15.06
N ARG A 142 -4.28 1.80 -15.57
CA ARG A 142 -3.95 0.46 -15.04
C ARG A 142 -3.42 0.52 -13.61
N ILE A 143 -2.63 1.53 -13.26
CA ILE A 143 -2.19 1.78 -11.87
C ILE A 143 -3.43 2.01 -10.99
N PHE A 144 -4.34 2.88 -11.42
CA PHE A 144 -5.55 3.20 -10.67
C PHE A 144 -6.48 1.99 -10.50
N TRP A 145 -6.68 1.18 -11.53
CA TRP A 145 -7.46 -0.06 -11.44
C TRP A 145 -6.82 -1.07 -10.49
N GLN A 146 -5.50 -1.22 -10.53
CA GLN A 146 -4.80 -2.10 -9.61
C GLN A 146 -4.93 -1.61 -8.17
N TYR A 147 -4.78 -0.30 -7.94
CA TYR A 147 -4.98 0.32 -6.63
C TYR A 147 -6.40 0.07 -6.10
N THR A 148 -7.43 0.34 -6.90
CA THR A 148 -8.82 0.12 -6.48
C THR A 148 -9.14 -1.35 -6.23
N ALA A 149 -8.53 -2.28 -6.97
CA ALA A 149 -8.64 -3.72 -6.71
C ALA A 149 -8.05 -4.10 -5.35
N LEU A 150 -6.89 -3.52 -4.97
CA LEU A 150 -6.26 -3.74 -3.66
C LEU A 150 -7.12 -3.18 -2.52
N VAL A 151 -7.64 -1.96 -2.66
CA VAL A 151 -8.55 -1.35 -1.67
C VAL A 151 -9.78 -2.23 -1.44
N ARG A 152 -10.33 -2.81 -2.51
CA ARG A 152 -11.54 -3.64 -2.48
C ARG A 152 -11.26 -5.14 -2.38
N GLN A 153 -10.08 -5.57 -1.95
CA GLN A 153 -9.74 -7.00 -1.87
C GLN A 153 -10.70 -7.83 -1.00
N ASN A 154 -11.39 -7.19 -0.05
CA ASN A 154 -12.38 -7.82 0.82
C ASN A 154 -13.85 -7.52 0.42
N ALA A 155 -14.09 -6.91 -0.74
CA ALA A 155 -15.44 -6.63 -1.20
C ALA A 155 -16.12 -7.93 -1.68
N GLN A 156 -17.18 -8.32 -0.98
CA GLN A 156 -18.09 -9.40 -1.38
C GLN A 156 -19.01 -8.97 -2.53
#